data_AF-A0A2N0NX27-F1
#
_entry.id   AF-A0A2N0NX27-F1
#
_cell.length_a   1.000
_cell.length_b   1.000
_cell.length_c   1.000
_cell.angle_alpha   90.00
_cell.angle_beta   90.00
_cell.angle_gamma   90.00
#
_symmetry.space_group_name_H-M   'P 1'
#
loop_
_entity.id
_entity.type
_entity.pdbx_description
1 polymer ?
#
loop_
_entity_poly.entity_id
_entity_poly.type
_entity_poly.pdbx_seq_one_letter_code
_entity_poly.pdbx_strand_id
1 'polypeptide(L)'
;MSVAYPEYIEEFSIEISDFNPIGPTAYIPLPETLPKCNNRIINIQNNDDWCFSWSVLGALHPVKVHPERNPHRLYGCFMKKLNMEDIPISVPVSTPVYKKFEENNPKISLCVYEWHNQNECLEFRYVSERRGDEYKQGLNNASQRSQMPVKNKSIKAFYNHKCMQPNPYCIFCDLEMLTKKLTPEEKMKLIHTKRLQMHKSCGYCYVVVRIDSSLNYKIISQDLYRGPDALERFVTKIEKELANIQEDLSAPAEMIMALGDLKAYNEATECWICKGPFLKPAPEIVQKLEEAKHNLLEIKEWETCMEKEHSKKKEAQKRY
;
A
#
# COMPACT_ATOMS: atom_id res chain seq x y z
N MET A 1 47.81 7.60 12.17
CA MET A 1 46.92 6.53 11.68
C MET A 1 45.82 7.19 10.89
N SER A 2 45.88 7.13 9.56
CA SER A 2 44.89 7.72 8.65
C SER A 2 43.64 6.84 8.64
N VAL A 3 42.52 7.41 9.06
CA VAL A 3 41.19 6.80 8.88
C VAL A 3 40.87 6.92 7.40
N ALA A 4 40.91 5.79 6.67
CA ALA A 4 40.58 5.73 5.26
C ALA A 4 39.05 5.87 5.12
N TYR A 5 38.59 7.03 4.65
CA TYR A 5 37.20 7.24 4.29
C TYR A 5 36.97 6.82 2.82
N PRO A 6 35.80 6.25 2.47
CA PRO A 6 35.56 5.77 1.12
C PRO A 6 35.48 6.94 0.12
N GLU A 7 36.35 6.94 -0.90
CA GLU A 7 36.39 7.95 -1.98
C GLU A 7 35.21 7.87 -2.96
N TYR A 8 34.34 6.87 -2.84
CA TYR A 8 33.15 6.67 -3.67
C TYR A 8 32.08 5.86 -2.93
N ILE A 9 30.82 6.10 -3.29
CA ILE A 9 29.65 5.37 -2.78
C ILE A 9 29.11 4.51 -3.92
N GLU A 10 29.10 3.19 -3.74
CA GLU A 10 28.58 2.27 -4.77
C GLU A 10 27.05 2.28 -4.85
N GLU A 11 26.37 2.50 -3.72
CA GLU A 11 24.91 2.55 -3.59
C GLU A 11 24.54 3.26 -2.26
N PHE A 12 23.52 4.12 -2.28
CA PHE A 12 22.98 4.76 -1.07
C PHE A 12 21.45 4.61 -1.07
N SER A 13 20.95 3.78 -0.16
CA SER A 13 19.51 3.53 0.02
C SER A 13 19.16 3.70 1.50
N ILE A 14 18.30 4.68 1.79
CA ILE A 14 17.67 4.81 3.11
C ILE A 14 16.27 4.21 2.99
N GLU A 15 16.10 3.00 3.50
CA GLU A 15 14.80 2.39 3.76
C GLU A 15 14.56 2.38 5.27
N ILE A 16 13.61 3.21 5.71
CA ILE A 16 13.10 3.17 7.09
C ILE A 16 11.83 2.32 7.04
N SER A 17 11.94 1.10 7.53
CA SER A 17 10.81 0.20 7.74
C SER A 17 10.56 0.04 9.24
N ASP A 18 9.30 0.10 9.64
CA ASP A 18 8.90 -0.27 11.00
C ASP A 18 9.18 -1.77 11.20
N PHE A 19 10.12 -2.10 12.09
CA PHE A 19 10.38 -3.48 12.51
C PHE A 19 9.15 -3.99 13.26
N ASN A 20 8.33 -4.79 12.58
CA ASN A 20 7.19 -5.46 13.19
C ASN A 20 7.55 -6.95 13.36
N PRO A 21 7.89 -7.41 14.58
CA PRO A 21 8.25 -8.80 14.86
C PRO A 21 6.97 -9.65 14.94
N ILE A 22 6.20 -9.71 13.86
CA ILE A 22 5.17 -10.74 13.72
C ILE A 22 5.83 -11.85 12.92
N GLY A 23 6.53 -12.74 13.64
CA GLY A 23 6.87 -14.03 13.10
C GLY A 23 5.57 -14.71 12.64
N PRO A 24 5.51 -15.28 11.42
CA PRO A 24 4.32 -15.99 10.97
C PRO A 24 4.21 -17.32 11.73
N THR A 25 3.59 -17.27 12.90
CA THR A 25 3.22 -18.44 13.71
C THR A 25 1.71 -18.61 13.70
N ALA A 26 1.25 -19.85 13.50
CA ALA A 26 -0.14 -20.28 13.58
C ALA A 26 -1.17 -19.39 12.83
N TYR A 27 -2.45 -19.75 12.94
CA TYR A 27 -3.54 -18.99 12.35
C TYR A 27 -3.62 -17.58 12.94
N ILE A 28 -3.54 -16.58 12.06
CA ILE A 28 -3.78 -15.17 12.39
C ILE A 28 -5.14 -14.77 11.77
N PRO A 29 -6.08 -14.21 12.55
CA PRO A 29 -7.35 -13.75 11.99
C PRO A 29 -7.11 -12.63 10.97
N LEU A 30 -7.79 -12.71 9.82
CA LEU A 30 -7.72 -11.64 8.83
C LEU A 30 -8.23 -10.32 9.45
N PRO A 31 -7.57 -9.20 9.16
CA PRO A 31 -8.04 -7.88 9.57
C PRO A 31 -9.48 -7.63 9.10
N GLU A 32 -10.25 -6.90 9.90
CA GLU A 32 -11.65 -6.57 9.56
C GLU A 32 -11.76 -5.70 8.32
N THR A 33 -10.74 -4.89 8.05
CA THR A 33 -10.66 -4.00 6.88
C THR A 33 -10.43 -4.75 5.57
N LEU A 34 -9.92 -5.98 5.64
CA LEU A 34 -9.61 -6.76 4.44
C LEU A 34 -10.93 -7.30 3.84
N PRO A 35 -11.24 -7.00 2.56
CA PRO A 35 -12.54 -7.33 1.99
C PRO A 35 -12.80 -8.84 2.00
N LYS A 36 -13.66 -9.29 2.91
CA LYS A 36 -14.07 -10.70 3.05
C LYS A 36 -15.10 -11.11 1.99
N CYS A 37 -15.74 -10.13 1.36
CA CYS A 37 -16.86 -10.34 0.45
C CYS A 37 -16.37 -10.83 -0.92
N ASN A 38 -16.74 -12.07 -1.27
CA ASN A 38 -16.45 -12.82 -2.50
C ASN A 38 -15.23 -13.75 -2.45
N ASN A 39 -15.26 -14.80 -1.62
CA ASN A 39 -14.61 -16.14 -1.74
C ASN A 39 -13.20 -16.30 -2.34
N ARG A 40 -12.41 -15.24 -2.53
CA ARG A 40 -11.14 -15.27 -3.28
C ARG A 40 -9.91 -15.29 -2.38
N ILE A 41 -10.09 -15.06 -1.09
CA ILE A 41 -9.03 -15.10 -0.09
C ILE A 41 -9.36 -16.23 0.87
N ILE A 42 -8.49 -17.22 0.95
CA ILE A 42 -8.64 -18.38 1.83
C ILE A 42 -7.61 -18.21 2.96
N ASN A 43 -8.10 -17.93 4.17
CA ASN A 43 -7.26 -17.88 5.36
C ASN A 43 -7.26 -19.24 6.05
N ILE A 44 -6.27 -20.08 5.74
CA ILE A 44 -6.19 -21.46 6.23
C ILE A 44 -5.94 -21.46 7.74
N GLN A 45 -6.77 -22.19 8.47
CA GLN A 45 -6.71 -22.32 9.92
C GLN A 45 -5.76 -23.47 10.31
N ASN A 46 -4.58 -23.13 10.81
CA ASN A 46 -3.58 -24.06 11.29
C ASN A 46 -3.12 -23.74 12.73
N ASN A 47 -2.71 -24.77 13.47
CA ASN A 47 -2.20 -24.66 14.84
C ASN A 47 -0.69 -24.97 14.92
N ASP A 48 0.02 -24.93 13.79
CA ASP A 48 1.44 -25.25 13.63
C ASP A 48 2.19 -24.11 12.92
N ASP A 49 3.50 -24.27 12.70
CA ASP A 49 4.35 -23.26 12.04
C ASP A 49 4.46 -23.44 10.51
N TRP A 50 3.55 -24.24 9.91
CA TRP A 50 3.54 -24.58 8.49
C TRP A 50 2.60 -23.72 7.66
N CYS A 51 2.19 -22.55 8.16
CA CYS A 51 1.23 -21.63 7.54
C CYS A 51 1.57 -21.28 6.07
N PHE A 52 2.85 -21.05 5.78
CA PHE A 52 3.34 -20.82 4.42
C PHE A 52 3.11 -22.03 3.51
N SER A 53 3.46 -23.22 3.98
CA SER A 53 3.30 -24.47 3.21
C SER A 53 1.82 -24.79 2.97
N TRP A 54 0.98 -24.62 3.98
CA TRP A 54 -0.47 -24.80 3.83
C TRP A 54 -1.06 -23.82 2.83
N SER A 55 -0.63 -22.55 2.82
CA SER A 55 -1.08 -21.55 1.86
C SER A 55 -0.73 -21.94 0.42
N VAL A 56 0.51 -22.42 0.18
CA VAL A 56 0.93 -22.90 -1.14
C VAL A 56 0.13 -24.14 -1.56
N LEU A 57 -0.03 -25.12 -0.66
CA LEU A 57 -0.77 -26.34 -0.97
C LEU A 57 -2.26 -26.08 -1.23
N GLY A 58 -2.88 -25.15 -0.50
CA GLY A 58 -4.27 -24.74 -0.74
C GLY A 58 -4.48 -24.12 -2.12
N ALA A 59 -3.48 -23.38 -2.63
CA ALA A 59 -3.51 -22.84 -3.99
C ALA A 59 -3.30 -23.93 -5.06
N LEU A 60 -2.40 -24.89 -4.82
CA LEU A 60 -2.13 -25.98 -5.76
C LEU A 60 -3.23 -27.04 -5.80
N HIS A 61 -3.97 -27.22 -4.70
CA HIS A 61 -4.99 -28.25 -4.54
C HIS A 61 -6.31 -27.65 -4.02
N PRO A 62 -7.00 -26.81 -4.83
CA PRO A 62 -8.18 -26.10 -4.39
C PRO A 62 -9.33 -27.03 -3.99
N VAL A 63 -9.89 -26.81 -2.80
CA VAL A 63 -11.03 -27.56 -2.24
C VAL A 63 -12.29 -26.70 -2.27
N LYS A 64 -13.43 -27.26 -2.71
CA LYS A 64 -14.69 -26.50 -2.87
C LYS A 64 -15.43 -26.27 -1.55
N VAL A 65 -15.29 -27.17 -0.59
CA VAL A 65 -16.06 -27.18 0.65
C VAL A 65 -15.11 -26.99 1.83
N HIS A 66 -15.27 -25.89 2.56
CA HIS A 66 -14.46 -25.53 3.73
C HIS A 66 -12.93 -25.65 3.52
N PRO A 67 -12.37 -25.01 2.46
CA PRO A 67 -10.93 -25.09 2.18
C PRO A 67 -10.04 -24.52 3.30
N GLU A 68 -10.62 -23.71 4.20
CA GLU A 68 -9.94 -23.10 5.33
C GLU A 68 -9.67 -24.05 6.50
N ARG A 69 -10.40 -25.17 6.61
CA ARG A 69 -10.38 -26.01 7.82
C ARG A 69 -9.49 -27.24 7.67
N ASN A 70 -8.86 -27.66 8.77
CA ASN A 70 -8.16 -28.95 8.90
C ASN A 70 -7.09 -29.20 7.80
N PRO A 71 -6.06 -28.35 7.68
CA PRO A 71 -5.07 -28.43 6.61
C PRO A 71 -4.34 -29.77 6.54
N HIS A 72 -4.04 -30.41 7.68
CA HIS A 72 -3.44 -31.74 7.70
C HIS A 72 -4.28 -32.80 6.96
N ARG A 73 -5.61 -32.74 7.09
CA ARG A 73 -6.51 -33.68 6.43
C ARG A 73 -6.67 -33.36 4.95
N LEU A 74 -6.78 -32.08 4.60
CA LEU A 74 -7.01 -31.65 3.22
C LEU A 74 -5.75 -31.74 2.36
N TYR A 75 -4.62 -31.32 2.92
CA TYR A 75 -3.38 -31.08 2.16
C TYR A 75 -2.21 -31.93 2.63
N GLY A 76 -2.30 -32.61 3.77
CA GLY A 76 -1.18 -33.36 4.36
C GLY A 76 -0.58 -34.44 3.44
N CYS A 77 -1.40 -35.05 2.59
CA CYS A 77 -0.92 -36.02 1.59
C CYS A 77 0.00 -35.40 0.51
N PHE A 78 -0.05 -34.08 0.33
CA PHE A 78 0.75 -33.34 -0.64
C PHE A 78 2.01 -32.70 -0.05
N MET A 79 2.23 -32.75 1.27
CA MET A 79 3.42 -32.16 1.91
C MET A 79 4.73 -32.68 1.31
N LYS A 80 4.79 -33.96 0.94
CA LYS A 80 5.97 -34.57 0.30
C LYS A 80 6.27 -34.02 -1.10
N LYS A 81 5.33 -33.30 -1.73
CA LYS A 81 5.50 -32.67 -3.04
C LYS A 81 6.11 -31.27 -2.96
N LEU A 82 6.20 -30.71 -1.76
CA LEU A 82 6.74 -29.38 -1.51
C LEU A 82 8.15 -29.50 -0.96
N ASN A 83 9.15 -28.98 -1.66
CA ASN A 83 10.53 -29.01 -1.19
C ASN A 83 10.84 -27.77 -0.33
N MET A 84 10.99 -27.96 0.98
CA MET A 84 11.33 -26.93 1.97
C MET A 84 12.77 -27.03 2.48
N GLU A 85 13.68 -27.72 1.77
CA GLU A 85 15.09 -27.84 2.16
C GLU A 85 15.78 -26.48 2.28
N ASP A 86 16.61 -26.32 3.31
CA ASP A 86 17.29 -25.06 3.66
C ASP A 86 16.36 -23.85 3.89
N ILE A 87 15.06 -24.06 4.08
CA ILE A 87 14.10 -23.00 4.41
C ILE A 87 13.66 -23.17 5.86
N PRO A 88 13.85 -22.15 6.72
CA PRO A 88 13.39 -22.23 8.11
C PRO A 88 11.86 -22.37 8.17
N ILE A 89 11.41 -23.27 9.04
CA ILE A 89 9.98 -23.40 9.40
C ILE A 89 9.63 -22.24 10.34
N SER A 90 8.45 -21.65 10.17
CA SER A 90 8.23 -20.20 10.36
C SER A 90 9.02 -19.40 9.32
N VAL A 91 8.53 -19.44 8.09
CA VAL A 91 9.16 -18.82 6.92
C VAL A 91 9.23 -17.30 7.14
N PRO A 92 10.41 -16.69 7.32
CA PRO A 92 10.51 -15.27 7.55
C PRO A 92 10.11 -14.53 6.30
N VAL A 93 9.59 -13.33 6.49
CA VAL A 93 9.27 -12.47 5.37
C VAL A 93 10.56 -11.92 4.76
N SER A 94 11.07 -12.58 3.72
CA SER A 94 12.39 -12.29 3.15
C SER A 94 12.48 -12.71 1.69
N THR A 95 12.87 -11.77 0.82
CA THR A 95 13.08 -12.02 -0.62
C THR A 95 14.07 -13.15 -0.91
N PRO A 96 15.25 -13.24 -0.25
CA PRO A 96 16.14 -14.40 -0.35
C PRO A 96 15.46 -15.75 -0.09
N VAL A 97 14.59 -15.82 0.92
CA VAL A 97 13.90 -17.06 1.29
C VAL A 97 12.86 -17.46 0.23
N TYR A 98 12.14 -16.49 -0.33
CA TYR A 98 11.22 -16.74 -1.45
C TYR A 98 11.96 -17.22 -2.71
N LYS A 99 13.11 -16.61 -3.04
CA LYS A 99 13.94 -17.05 -4.17
C LYS A 99 14.43 -18.49 -3.98
N LYS A 100 14.94 -18.83 -2.79
CA LYS A 100 15.36 -20.19 -2.44
C LYS A 100 14.19 -21.19 -2.55
N PHE A 101 13.00 -20.80 -2.10
CA PHE A 101 11.79 -21.62 -2.27
C PHE A 101 11.47 -21.90 -3.75
N GLU A 102 11.53 -20.89 -4.61
CA GLU A 102 11.30 -21.06 -6.05
C GLU A 102 12.41 -21.88 -6.73
N GLU A 103 13.66 -21.78 -6.27
CA GLU A 103 14.76 -22.65 -6.70
C GLU A 103 14.50 -24.12 -6.37
N ASN A 104 14.06 -24.40 -5.14
CA ASN A 104 13.71 -25.74 -4.70
C ASN A 104 12.46 -26.29 -5.42
N ASN A 105 11.55 -25.40 -5.84
CA ASN A 105 10.27 -25.75 -6.46
C ASN A 105 10.08 -25.03 -7.81
N PRO A 106 10.81 -25.44 -8.87
CA PRO A 106 10.91 -24.68 -10.13
C PRO A 106 9.60 -24.51 -10.90
N LYS A 107 8.55 -25.26 -10.56
CA LYS A 107 7.20 -25.16 -11.15
C LYS A 107 6.27 -24.21 -10.41
N ILE A 108 6.72 -23.62 -9.30
CA ILE A 108 5.91 -22.74 -8.45
C ILE A 108 6.50 -21.32 -8.53
N SER A 109 5.64 -20.36 -8.82
CA SER A 109 5.94 -18.92 -8.76
C SER A 109 5.15 -18.29 -7.63
N LEU A 110 5.78 -17.44 -6.83
CA LEU A 110 5.17 -16.73 -5.72
C LEU A 110 4.80 -15.29 -6.10
N CYS A 111 3.69 -14.84 -5.53
CA CYS A 111 3.30 -13.44 -5.49
C CYS A 111 2.87 -13.12 -4.07
N VAL A 112 3.67 -12.33 -3.36
CA VAL A 112 3.49 -12.00 -1.95
C VAL A 112 3.09 -10.54 -1.83
N TYR A 113 1.96 -10.33 -1.16
CA TYR A 113 1.43 -9.02 -0.86
C TYR A 113 1.47 -8.75 0.64
N GLU A 114 1.64 -7.49 0.99
CA GLU A 114 1.44 -6.97 2.34
C GLU A 114 0.14 -6.18 2.40
N TRP A 115 -0.64 -6.41 3.47
CA TRP A 115 -1.88 -5.68 3.70
C TRP A 115 -1.67 -4.63 4.78
N HIS A 116 -1.92 -3.36 4.44
CA HIS A 116 -1.82 -2.26 5.39
C HIS A 116 -3.19 -1.90 5.94
N ASN A 117 -3.47 -2.32 7.19
CA ASN A 117 -4.76 -2.10 7.86
C ASN A 117 -5.23 -0.64 7.87
N GLN A 118 -4.29 0.30 7.99
CA GLN A 118 -4.57 1.73 8.11
C GLN A 118 -5.03 2.38 6.79
N ASN A 119 -4.57 1.84 5.66
CA ASN A 119 -4.80 2.41 4.33
C ASN A 119 -5.72 1.53 3.46
N GLU A 120 -6.14 0.38 4.01
CA GLU A 120 -6.93 -0.65 3.31
C GLU A 120 -6.36 -1.01 1.93
N CYS A 121 -5.03 -1.12 1.83
CA CYS A 121 -4.33 -1.34 0.57
C CYS A 121 -3.45 -2.59 0.59
N LEU A 122 -3.28 -3.17 -0.60
CA LEU A 122 -2.33 -4.25 -0.90
C LEU A 122 -1.08 -3.65 -1.52
N GLU A 123 0.08 -3.87 -0.89
CA GLU A 123 1.38 -3.50 -1.41
C GLU A 123 2.15 -4.75 -1.87
N PHE A 124 2.90 -4.62 -2.97
CA PHE A 124 3.70 -5.73 -3.49
C PHE A 124 4.97 -5.86 -2.66
N ARG A 125 5.19 -7.04 -2.08
CA ARG A 125 6.40 -7.35 -1.34
C ARG A 125 7.36 -8.24 -2.12
N TYR A 126 6.81 -9.18 -2.90
CA TYR A 126 7.60 -10.04 -3.77
C TYR A 126 6.77 -10.51 -4.96
N VAL A 127 7.36 -10.49 -6.16
CA VAL A 127 6.75 -11.04 -7.37
C VAL A 127 7.83 -11.84 -8.09
N SER A 128 7.55 -13.10 -8.40
CA SER A 128 8.47 -13.93 -9.18
C SER A 128 8.81 -13.30 -10.52
N GLU A 129 10.09 -13.28 -10.85
CA GLU A 129 10.61 -12.85 -12.16
C GLU A 129 10.45 -13.96 -13.21
N ARG A 130 10.18 -15.21 -12.79
CA ARG A 130 10.01 -16.38 -13.67
C ARG A 130 8.66 -16.33 -14.37
N ARG A 131 8.53 -15.45 -15.36
CA ARG A 131 7.41 -15.44 -16.31
C ARG A 131 7.73 -16.39 -17.45
N GLY A 132 7.41 -17.68 -17.26
CA GLY A 132 7.29 -18.58 -18.41
C GLY A 132 6.20 -18.08 -19.36
N ASP A 133 6.37 -18.26 -20.66
CA ASP A 133 5.50 -17.71 -21.71
C ASP A 133 4.01 -18.11 -21.58
N GLU A 134 3.68 -19.13 -20.77
CA GLU A 134 2.30 -19.60 -20.55
C GLU A 134 1.63 -19.09 -19.26
N TYR A 135 2.34 -18.51 -18.30
CA TYR A 135 1.75 -17.99 -17.07
C TYR A 135 1.57 -16.47 -17.12
N LYS A 136 0.75 -16.02 -18.08
CA LYS A 136 0.10 -14.72 -18.01
C LYS A 136 -1.33 -14.86 -17.49
N GLN A 137 -1.46 -15.27 -16.23
CA GLN A 137 -2.61 -14.86 -15.40
C GLN A 137 -2.13 -13.96 -14.27
N GLY A 138 -1.42 -12.89 -14.66
CA GLY A 138 -1.67 -11.64 -13.96
C GLY A 138 -3.13 -11.28 -14.17
N LEU A 139 -3.83 -10.85 -13.10
CA LEU A 139 -4.88 -9.86 -13.27
C LEU A 139 -4.30 -8.79 -14.21
N ASN A 140 -4.81 -8.73 -15.46
CA ASN A 140 -4.58 -7.71 -16.52
C ASN A 140 -4.29 -8.26 -17.93
N ASN A 141 -4.73 -9.47 -18.27
CA ASN A 141 -4.87 -9.88 -19.69
C ASN A 141 -6.32 -9.99 -20.19
N ALA A 142 -7.30 -9.49 -19.41
CA ALA A 142 -8.60 -9.18 -19.99
C ALA A 142 -8.50 -7.82 -20.67
N SER A 143 -8.89 -7.73 -21.94
CA SER A 143 -9.21 -6.46 -22.59
C SER A 143 -9.97 -5.59 -21.58
N GLN A 144 -9.38 -4.44 -21.23
CA GLN A 144 -9.90 -3.60 -20.17
C GLN A 144 -11.26 -3.08 -20.64
N ARG A 145 -12.33 -3.74 -20.19
CA ARG A 145 -13.68 -3.25 -20.41
C ARG A 145 -13.75 -1.97 -19.60
N SER A 146 -13.88 -0.83 -20.27
CA SER A 146 -14.20 0.44 -19.64
C SER A 146 -15.50 0.28 -18.87
N GLN A 147 -15.40 -0.10 -17.60
CA GLN A 147 -16.54 -0.07 -16.70
C GLN A 147 -16.64 1.37 -16.23
N MET A 148 -17.63 2.07 -16.77
CA MET A 148 -18.12 3.28 -16.14
C MET A 148 -18.46 2.94 -14.68
N PRO A 149 -18.11 3.81 -13.71
CA PRO A 149 -18.45 3.56 -12.33
C PRO A 149 -19.96 3.26 -12.23
N VAL A 150 -20.30 2.19 -11.52
CA VAL A 150 -21.69 1.80 -11.28
C VAL A 150 -22.44 3.03 -10.75
N LYS A 151 -23.66 3.32 -11.24
CA LYS A 151 -24.48 4.42 -10.69
C LYS A 151 -24.52 4.24 -9.16
N ASN A 152 -23.99 5.22 -8.41
CA ASN A 152 -23.76 5.26 -6.95
C ASN A 152 -22.36 4.84 -6.42
N LYS A 153 -21.38 4.50 -7.26
CA LYS A 153 -19.94 4.29 -6.89
C LYS A 153 -18.98 5.14 -7.73
N SER A 154 -19.47 6.24 -8.30
CA SER A 154 -18.69 7.17 -9.13
C SER A 154 -17.78 8.10 -8.34
N ILE A 155 -17.83 8.07 -7.01
CA ILE A 155 -17.02 8.90 -6.13
C ILE A 155 -15.84 8.06 -5.67
N LYS A 156 -14.66 8.29 -6.24
CA LYS A 156 -13.40 7.79 -5.69
C LYS A 156 -13.01 8.73 -4.54
N ALA A 157 -12.89 8.21 -3.33
CA ALA A 157 -12.34 8.97 -2.21
C ALA A 157 -10.81 8.78 -2.17
N PHE A 158 -10.08 9.77 -1.66
CA PHE A 158 -8.66 9.62 -1.43
C PHE A 158 -8.45 8.85 -0.11
N TYR A 159 -7.91 7.63 -0.20
CA TYR A 159 -7.83 6.69 0.93
C TYR A 159 -6.59 6.90 1.81
N ASN A 160 -5.58 7.62 1.32
CA ASN A 160 -4.36 7.88 2.08
C ASN A 160 -4.52 9.12 2.97
N HIS A 161 -5.44 9.03 3.93
CA HIS A 161 -5.80 10.12 4.83
C HIS A 161 -4.59 10.75 5.55
N LYS A 162 -3.53 9.97 5.80
CA LYS A 162 -2.27 10.45 6.37
C LYS A 162 -1.56 11.47 5.47
N CYS A 163 -1.62 11.27 4.16
CA CYS A 163 -1.10 12.22 3.18
C CYS A 163 -2.02 13.42 2.95
N MET A 164 -3.15 13.53 3.67
CA MET A 164 -3.94 14.76 3.69
C MET A 164 -3.46 15.77 4.73
N GLN A 165 -2.60 15.36 5.68
CA GLN A 165 -1.95 16.31 6.56
C GLN A 165 -0.88 17.07 5.76
N PRO A 166 -0.95 18.41 5.68
CA PRO A 166 0.08 19.18 5.03
C PRO A 166 1.39 19.05 5.83
N ASN A 167 2.47 18.65 5.16
CA ASN A 167 3.78 18.66 5.77
C ASN A 167 4.23 20.11 5.98
N PRO A 168 4.56 20.53 7.20
CA PRO A 168 4.95 21.91 7.49
C PRO A 168 6.30 22.28 6.86
N TYR A 169 7.12 21.29 6.47
CA TYR A 169 8.40 21.50 5.83
C TYR A 169 8.54 20.65 4.57
N CYS A 170 9.02 21.29 3.49
CA CYS A 170 9.36 20.64 2.22
C CYS A 170 10.78 21.04 1.83
N ILE A 171 11.61 20.05 1.51
CA ILE A 171 12.97 20.27 0.99
C ILE A 171 12.96 19.91 -0.48
N PHE A 172 13.21 20.91 -1.33
CA PHE A 172 13.46 20.71 -2.75
C PHE A 172 14.96 20.65 -2.95
N CYS A 173 15.47 19.57 -3.54
CA CYS A 173 16.89 19.44 -3.81
C CYS A 173 17.15 18.90 -5.20
N ASP A 174 18.30 19.29 -5.74
CA ASP A 174 18.84 18.81 -7.02
C ASP A 174 20.34 18.57 -6.88
N LEU A 175 20.82 17.50 -7.52
CA LEU A 175 22.20 17.02 -7.42
C LEU A 175 22.82 16.96 -8.81
N GLU A 176 23.94 17.66 -8.97
CA GLU A 176 24.69 17.71 -10.21
C GLU A 176 25.81 16.67 -10.22
N MET A 177 25.88 15.91 -11.30
CA MET A 177 26.75 14.74 -11.43
C MET A 177 27.57 14.81 -12.71
N LEU A 178 28.90 14.67 -12.59
CA LEU A 178 29.80 14.47 -13.72
C LEU A 178 29.84 13.00 -14.09
N THR A 179 29.69 12.70 -15.37
CA THR A 179 29.82 11.34 -15.89
C THR A 179 31.27 11.06 -16.28
N LYS A 180 31.88 10.06 -15.67
CA LYS A 180 33.20 9.53 -16.02
C LYS A 180 33.04 8.18 -16.69
N LYS A 181 33.79 7.94 -17.78
CA LYS A 181 33.83 6.62 -18.41
C LYS A 181 34.57 5.65 -17.48
N LEU A 182 34.01 4.47 -17.28
CA LEU A 182 34.62 3.40 -16.48
C LEU A 182 35.84 2.81 -17.22
N THR A 183 36.88 2.46 -16.47
CA THR A 183 38.04 1.73 -17.00
C THR A 183 37.64 0.28 -17.37
N PRO A 184 38.42 -0.41 -18.21
CA PRO A 184 38.15 -1.81 -18.56
C PRO A 184 38.09 -2.74 -17.34
N GLU A 185 38.89 -2.50 -16.30
CA GLU A 185 38.90 -3.30 -15.07
C GLU A 185 37.61 -3.12 -14.25
N GLU A 186 37.09 -1.89 -14.16
CA GLU A 186 35.86 -1.57 -13.40
C GLU A 186 34.59 -2.11 -14.06
N LYS A 187 34.63 -2.37 -15.38
CA LYS A 187 33.51 -2.95 -16.14
C LYS A 187 33.29 -4.43 -15.87
N MET A 188 34.30 -5.15 -15.38
CA MET A 188 34.25 -6.62 -15.25
C MET A 188 33.56 -7.13 -13.98
N LYS A 189 33.06 -6.24 -13.10
CA LYS A 189 32.53 -6.63 -11.78
C LYS A 189 31.13 -7.27 -11.77
N LEU A 190 30.38 -7.32 -12.88
CA LEU A 190 29.01 -7.88 -12.89
C LEU A 190 28.76 -8.78 -14.11
N ILE A 191 28.19 -9.97 -13.86
CA ILE A 191 28.04 -11.07 -14.83
C ILE A 191 26.89 -10.82 -15.83
N HIS A 192 25.90 -9.99 -15.47
CA HIS A 192 24.68 -9.76 -16.27
C HIS A 192 24.38 -8.28 -16.59
N THR A 193 25.12 -7.34 -16.00
CA THR A 193 24.85 -5.90 -16.15
C THR A 193 26.12 -5.16 -16.56
N LYS A 194 26.07 -4.44 -17.69
CA LYS A 194 27.20 -3.66 -18.19
C LYS A 194 27.11 -2.22 -17.66
N ARG A 195 27.94 -1.86 -16.68
CA ARG A 195 28.07 -0.46 -16.23
C ARG A 195 28.78 0.35 -17.33
N LEU A 196 28.17 1.45 -17.76
CA LEU A 196 28.68 2.30 -18.87
C LEU A 196 29.51 3.49 -18.36
N GLN A 197 29.01 4.16 -17.32
CA GLN A 197 29.56 5.39 -16.78
C GLN A 197 29.46 5.38 -15.26
N MET A 198 30.37 6.11 -14.61
CA MET A 198 30.40 6.38 -13.19
C MET A 198 29.94 7.83 -12.97
N HIS A 199 29.02 8.05 -12.05
CA HIS A 199 28.55 9.38 -11.70
C HIS A 199 29.34 9.88 -10.49
N LYS A 200 30.00 11.04 -10.63
CA LYS A 200 30.69 11.72 -9.53
C LYS A 200 29.97 13.02 -9.24
N SER A 201 29.46 13.17 -8.02
CA SER A 201 28.83 14.42 -7.57
C SER A 201 29.77 15.60 -7.73
N CYS A 202 29.28 16.68 -8.31
CA CYS A 202 30.05 17.92 -8.49
C CYS A 202 29.33 19.16 -7.95
N GLY A 203 28.06 19.04 -7.56
CA GLY A 203 27.34 20.12 -6.92
C GLY A 203 25.97 19.70 -6.43
N TYR A 204 25.36 20.56 -5.64
CA TYR A 204 23.98 20.43 -5.20
C TYR A 204 23.34 21.80 -5.04
N CYS A 205 22.02 21.82 -5.08
CA CYS A 205 21.21 22.93 -4.64
C CYS A 205 20.08 22.37 -3.79
N TYR A 206 19.80 22.97 -2.64
CA TYR A 206 18.55 22.70 -1.94
C TYR A 206 17.90 23.97 -1.41
N VAL A 207 16.58 23.93 -1.30
CA VAL A 207 15.73 24.98 -0.74
C VAL A 207 14.77 24.32 0.25
N VAL A 208 14.78 24.82 1.48
CA VAL A 208 13.87 24.40 2.55
C VAL A 208 12.74 25.42 2.66
N VAL A 209 11.52 24.95 2.48
CA VAL A 209 10.30 25.74 2.52
C VAL A 209 9.49 25.31 3.73
N ARG A 210 9.19 26.26 4.61
CA ARG A 210 8.20 26.11 5.70
C ARG A 210 6.84 26.57 5.19
N ILE A 211 5.80 25.80 5.47
CA ILE A 211 4.42 26.06 5.09
C ILE A 211 3.62 26.22 6.38
N ASP A 212 3.30 27.47 6.73
CA ASP A 212 2.54 27.78 7.95
C ASP A 212 1.03 27.76 7.68
N SER A 213 0.62 28.08 6.45
CA SER A 213 -0.77 27.93 5.99
C SER A 213 -0.83 27.69 4.49
N SER A 214 -2.01 27.34 3.98
CA SER A 214 -2.25 27.06 2.56
C SER A 214 -1.87 28.20 1.60
N LEU A 215 -1.67 29.42 2.10
CA LEU A 215 -1.29 30.61 1.34
C LEU A 215 -0.01 31.28 1.86
N ASN A 216 0.61 30.76 2.92
CA ASN A 216 1.78 31.36 3.55
C ASN A 216 2.92 30.34 3.60
N TYR A 217 3.85 30.47 2.66
CA TYR A 217 5.09 29.71 2.63
C TYR A 217 6.27 30.65 2.80
N LYS A 218 7.29 30.17 3.52
CA LYS A 218 8.52 30.90 3.78
C LYS A 218 9.71 30.03 3.43
N ILE A 219 10.59 30.54 2.59
CA ILE A 219 11.91 29.93 2.39
C ILE A 219 12.74 30.24 3.63
N ILE A 220 13.12 29.19 4.36
CA ILE A 220 13.84 29.32 5.64
C ILE A 220 15.34 29.05 5.50
N SER A 221 15.73 28.20 4.56
CA SER A 221 17.13 27.88 4.29
C SER A 221 17.28 27.53 2.82
N GLN A 222 18.45 27.86 2.28
CA GLN A 222 18.87 27.43 0.95
C GLN A 222 20.39 27.31 0.94
N ASP A 223 20.90 26.37 0.17
CA ASP A 223 22.33 26.19 0.00
C ASP A 223 22.62 25.75 -1.43
N LEU A 224 23.61 26.39 -2.04
CA LEU A 224 24.11 26.07 -3.36
C LEU A 224 25.60 25.81 -3.24
N TYR A 225 26.03 24.63 -3.65
CA TYR A 225 27.42 24.23 -3.55
C TYR A 225 27.89 23.55 -4.83
N ARG A 226 29.15 23.82 -5.20
CA ARG A 226 29.85 23.13 -6.28
C ARG A 226 31.26 22.79 -5.81
N GLY A 227 31.60 21.50 -5.87
CA GLY A 227 32.86 21.00 -5.36
C GLY A 227 32.97 19.48 -5.47
N PRO A 228 34.19 18.93 -5.29
CA PRO A 228 34.44 17.49 -5.39
C PRO A 228 33.83 16.69 -4.23
N ASP A 229 33.58 17.34 -3.09
CA ASP A 229 32.99 16.86 -1.84
C ASP A 229 31.49 17.23 -1.72
N ALA A 230 30.83 17.50 -2.85
CA ALA A 230 29.44 17.96 -2.88
C ALA A 230 28.48 17.04 -2.14
N LEU A 231 28.60 15.72 -2.29
CA LEU A 231 27.69 14.77 -1.65
C LEU A 231 27.86 14.72 -0.13
N GLU A 232 29.10 14.71 0.37
CA GLU A 232 29.40 14.69 1.80
C GLU A 232 28.83 15.95 2.48
N ARG A 233 29.11 17.12 1.89
CA ARG A 233 28.57 18.38 2.37
C ARG A 233 27.04 18.42 2.31
N PHE A 234 26.44 17.90 1.24
CA PHE A 234 24.99 17.82 1.11
C PHE A 234 24.37 17.04 2.27
N VAL A 235 24.88 15.85 2.58
CA VAL A 235 24.38 15.02 3.67
C VAL A 235 24.51 15.74 5.02
N THR A 236 25.69 16.26 5.34
CA THR A 236 25.90 17.00 6.60
C THR A 236 24.99 18.22 6.72
N LYS A 237 24.70 18.90 5.60
CA LYS A 237 23.78 20.03 5.57
C LYS A 237 22.34 19.59 5.80
N ILE A 238 21.86 18.55 5.12
CA ILE A 238 20.51 18.02 5.30
C ILE A 238 20.30 17.50 6.72
N GLU A 239 21.29 16.83 7.32
CA GLU A 239 21.24 16.42 8.73
C GLU A 239 21.12 17.62 9.68
N LYS A 240 21.86 18.69 9.40
CA LYS A 240 21.74 19.94 10.16
C LYS A 240 20.36 20.58 10.01
N GLU A 241 19.82 20.64 8.79
CA GLU A 241 18.46 21.13 8.56
C GLU A 241 17.42 20.26 9.28
N LEU A 242 17.60 18.94 9.29
CA LEU A 242 16.72 18.02 10.01
C LEU A 242 16.72 18.32 11.51
N ALA A 243 17.88 18.54 12.12
CA ALA A 243 17.98 18.92 13.53
C ALA A 243 17.27 20.24 13.82
N ASN A 244 17.47 21.27 12.97
CA ASN A 244 16.79 22.57 13.11
C ASN A 244 15.26 22.43 12.98
N ILE A 245 14.79 21.61 12.03
CA ILE A 245 13.36 21.37 11.82
C ILE A 245 12.77 20.62 13.02
N GLN A 246 13.48 19.62 13.54
CA GLN A 246 13.04 18.88 14.73
C GLN A 246 12.96 19.78 15.96
N GLU A 247 13.92 20.69 16.14
CA GLU A 247 13.89 21.69 17.21
C GLU A 247 12.68 22.63 17.08
N ASP A 248 12.42 23.17 15.89
CA ASP A 248 11.25 24.03 15.65
C ASP A 248 9.93 23.28 15.89
N LEU A 249 9.81 22.05 15.38
CA LEU A 249 8.61 21.22 15.56
C LEU A 249 8.42 20.73 17.01
N SER A 250 9.48 20.71 17.81
CA SER A 250 9.40 20.35 19.24
C SER A 250 8.75 21.46 20.08
N ALA A 251 8.78 22.70 19.61
CA ALA A 251 8.15 23.84 20.28
C ALA A 251 6.63 23.85 19.97
N PRO A 252 5.75 23.68 20.96
CA PRO A 252 4.31 23.76 20.74
C PRO A 252 3.93 25.17 20.30
N ALA A 253 3.46 25.33 19.07
CA ALA A 253 2.93 26.60 18.61
C ALA A 253 1.57 26.89 19.28
N GLU A 254 1.33 28.15 19.65
CA GLU A 254 0.02 28.57 20.13
C GLU A 254 -1.03 28.40 19.02
N MET A 255 -2.15 27.78 19.37
CA MET A 255 -3.28 27.65 18.46
C MET A 255 -3.95 29.01 18.27
N ILE A 256 -3.75 29.62 17.09
CA ILE A 256 -4.41 30.88 16.73
C ILE A 256 -5.82 30.54 16.21
N MET A 257 -6.83 30.72 17.04
CA MET A 257 -8.25 30.53 16.69
C MET A 257 -8.89 31.85 16.29
N ALA A 258 -9.40 31.98 15.05
CA ALA A 258 -10.30 33.07 14.69
C ALA A 258 -11.72 32.80 15.22
N LEU A 259 -12.53 33.86 15.36
CA LEU A 259 -13.92 33.76 15.82
C LEU A 259 -14.77 32.78 14.97
N GLY A 260 -14.44 32.66 13.68
CA GLY A 260 -15.08 31.73 12.74
C GLY A 260 -14.64 30.28 12.91
N ASP A 261 -13.40 30.03 13.36
CA ASP A 261 -12.85 28.68 13.48
C ASP A 261 -13.52 27.90 14.60
N LEU A 262 -13.84 28.57 15.71
CA LEU A 262 -14.54 27.94 16.83
C LEU A 262 -15.97 27.55 16.42
N LYS A 263 -16.62 28.40 15.61
CA LYS A 263 -17.93 28.10 15.06
C LYS A 263 -17.86 26.91 14.10
N ALA A 264 -16.90 26.92 13.16
CA ALA A 264 -16.69 25.83 12.21
C ALA A 264 -16.35 24.50 12.90
N TYR A 265 -15.53 24.54 13.97
CA TYR A 265 -15.21 23.38 14.79
C TYR A 265 -16.46 22.80 15.48
N ASN A 266 -17.28 23.64 16.12
CA ASN A 266 -18.50 23.21 16.80
C ASN A 266 -19.57 22.69 15.83
N GLU A 267 -19.62 23.22 14.60
CA GLU A 267 -20.56 22.81 13.56
C GLU A 267 -20.07 21.59 12.76
N ALA A 268 -18.81 21.18 12.90
CA ALA A 268 -18.24 20.08 12.13
C ALA A 268 -18.89 18.73 12.52
N THR A 269 -19.52 18.08 11.55
CA THR A 269 -20.16 16.77 11.71
C THR A 269 -19.32 15.62 11.16
N GLU A 270 -18.26 15.94 10.40
CA GLU A 270 -17.38 15.01 9.72
C GLU A 270 -15.90 15.37 9.94
N CYS A 271 -15.05 14.34 10.01
CA CYS A 271 -13.61 14.46 10.13
C CYS A 271 -13.02 15.15 8.90
N TRP A 272 -12.24 16.22 9.09
CA TRP A 272 -11.63 16.94 7.97
C TRP A 272 -10.61 16.10 7.18
N ILE A 273 -10.03 15.07 7.81
CA ILE A 273 -9.03 14.15 7.24
C ILE A 273 -9.72 12.97 6.54
N CYS A 274 -10.54 12.19 7.25
CA CYS A 274 -11.15 10.99 6.67
C CYS A 274 -12.50 11.22 5.99
N LYS A 275 -13.07 12.42 6.15
CA LYS A 275 -14.44 12.76 5.72
C LYS A 275 -15.52 11.82 6.29
N GLY A 276 -15.19 11.06 7.33
CA GLY A 276 -16.12 10.20 8.04
C GLY A 276 -16.87 10.98 9.13
N PRO A 277 -18.12 10.60 9.47
CA PRO A 277 -18.91 11.30 10.48
C PRO A 277 -18.33 11.10 11.89
N PHE A 278 -18.36 12.16 12.72
CA PHE A 278 -17.92 12.08 14.12
C PHE A 278 -18.89 11.32 15.03
N LEU A 279 -20.18 11.38 14.72
CA LEU A 279 -21.22 10.61 15.41
C LEU A 279 -21.54 9.36 14.57
N LYS A 280 -21.21 8.17 15.09
CA LYS A 280 -21.78 6.92 14.59
C LYS A 280 -23.24 6.88 15.06
N PRO A 281 -24.26 6.83 14.17
CA PRO A 281 -25.61 6.55 14.63
C PRO A 281 -25.59 5.20 15.36
N ALA A 282 -26.34 5.08 16.46
CA ALA A 282 -26.46 3.82 17.19
C ALA A 282 -26.79 2.69 16.19
N PRO A 283 -26.23 1.47 16.35
CA PRO A 283 -26.43 0.37 15.40
C PRO A 283 -27.91 0.10 15.09
N GLU A 284 -28.77 0.27 16.09
CA GLU A 284 -30.23 0.15 16.00
C GLU A 284 -30.86 1.18 15.06
N ILE A 285 -30.32 2.40 15.02
CA ILE A 285 -30.80 3.48 14.13
C ILE A 285 -30.35 3.20 12.70
N VAL A 286 -29.12 2.71 12.50
CA VAL A 286 -28.60 2.30 11.19
C VAL A 286 -29.44 1.16 10.63
N GLN A 287 -29.72 0.14 11.43
CA GLN A 287 -30.54 -1.01 11.04
C GLN A 287 -31.96 -0.58 10.66
N LYS A 288 -32.60 0.29 11.46
CA LYS A 288 -33.92 0.86 11.12
C LYS A 288 -33.91 1.69 9.84
N LEU A 289 -32.82 2.42 9.57
CA LEU A 289 -32.66 3.20 8.34
C LEU A 289 -32.45 2.30 7.11
N GLU A 290 -31.73 1.19 7.26
CA GLU A 290 -31.56 0.20 6.18
C GLU A 290 -32.84 -0.57 5.91
N GLU A 291 -33.57 -1.00 6.95
CA GLU A 291 -34.90 -1.61 6.82
C GLU A 291 -35.89 -0.65 6.15
N ALA A 292 -35.91 0.62 6.56
CA ALA A 292 -36.77 1.63 5.95
C ALA A 292 -36.42 1.87 4.47
N LYS A 293 -35.13 1.87 4.11
CA LYS A 293 -34.68 1.99 2.71
C LYS A 293 -35.08 0.77 1.88
N HIS A 294 -34.97 -0.44 2.43
CA HIS A 294 -35.39 -1.68 1.77
C HIS A 294 -36.89 -1.67 1.48
N ASN A 295 -37.70 -1.33 2.50
CA ASN A 295 -39.16 -1.22 2.37
C ASN A 295 -39.56 -0.16 1.32
N LEU A 296 -38.87 0.97 1.27
CA LEU A 296 -39.10 2.01 0.25
C LEU A 296 -38.74 1.54 -1.17
N LEU A 297 -37.74 0.66 -1.31
CA LEU A 297 -37.36 0.07 -2.58
C LEU A 297 -38.42 -0.93 -3.04
N GLU A 298 -38.87 -1.82 -2.14
CA GLU A 298 -39.93 -2.79 -2.41
C GLU A 298 -41.25 -2.10 -2.79
N ILE A 299 -41.61 -1.01 -2.10
CA ILE A 299 -42.81 -0.21 -2.44
C ILE A 299 -42.67 0.36 -3.86
N LYS A 300 -41.52 0.94 -4.20
CA LYS A 300 -41.29 1.48 -5.55
C LYS A 300 -41.30 0.39 -6.61
N GLU A 301 -40.70 -0.77 -6.35
CA GLU A 301 -40.71 -1.92 -7.25
C GLU A 301 -42.13 -2.47 -7.44
N TRP A 302 -42.91 -2.56 -6.36
CA TRP A 302 -44.31 -2.97 -6.39
C TRP A 302 -45.18 -1.98 -7.18
N GLU A 303 -45.03 -0.68 -6.95
CA GLU A 303 -45.69 0.37 -7.74
C GLU A 303 -45.34 0.27 -9.23
N THR A 304 -44.07 0.04 -9.55
CA THR A 304 -43.60 -0.13 -10.94
C THR A 304 -44.13 -1.42 -11.57
N CYS A 305 -44.32 -2.47 -10.78
CA CYS A 305 -44.91 -3.75 -11.23
C CYS A 305 -46.42 -3.60 -11.47
N MET A 306 -47.13 -2.93 -10.57
CA MET A 306 -48.56 -2.62 -10.70
C MET A 306 -48.84 -1.72 -11.92
N GLU A 307 -47.97 -0.77 -12.24
CA GLU A 307 -48.08 0.04 -13.47
C GLU A 307 -47.95 -0.79 -14.75
N LYS A 308 -47.13 -1.86 -14.72
CA LYS A 308 -46.95 -2.78 -15.85
C LYS A 308 -48.10 -3.77 -16.00
N GLU A 309 -48.61 -4.34 -14.91
CA GLU A 309 -49.68 -5.33 -14.94
C GLU A 309 -51.07 -4.71 -15.22
N HIS A 310 -51.28 -3.45 -14.86
CA HIS A 310 -52.57 -2.75 -15.05
C HIS A 310 -52.62 -1.72 -16.18
N SER A 311 -51.62 -1.69 -17.07
CA SER A 311 -51.66 -0.87 -18.31
C SER A 311 -52.95 -1.11 -19.12
N LYS A 312 -53.42 -2.37 -19.22
CA LYS A 312 -54.66 -2.73 -19.92
C LYS A 312 -55.95 -2.38 -19.16
N LYS A 313 -55.92 -2.29 -17.82
CA LYS A 313 -57.09 -1.84 -17.01
C LYS A 313 -57.28 -0.31 -17.08
N LYS A 314 -56.20 0.46 -17.19
CA LYS A 314 -56.27 1.93 -17.38
C LYS A 314 -56.83 2.35 -18.74
N GLU A 315 -56.63 1.55 -19.80
CA GLU A 315 -57.27 1.79 -21.11
C GLU A 315 -58.78 1.50 -21.09
N ALA A 316 -59.21 0.47 -20.34
CA ALA A 316 -60.64 0.13 -20.21
C ALA A 316 -61.43 1.16 -19.37
N GLN A 317 -60.81 1.80 -18.38
CA GLN A 317 -61.43 2.85 -17.57
C GLN A 317 -61.45 4.25 -18.22
N LYS A 318 -60.73 4.47 -19.34
CA LYS A 318 -60.77 5.73 -20.11
C LYS A 318 -61.80 5.72 -21.26
N ARG A 319 -62.52 4.61 -21.46
CA ARG A 319 -63.53 4.43 -22.51
C ARG A 319 -64.98 4.33 -22.00
N TYR A 320 -65.20 4.58 -20.72
CA TYR A 320 -66.52 4.86 -20.12
C TYR A 320 -66.52 6.27 -19.56
#